data_AF-A0A964QY96-F1
#
_entry.id   AF-A0A964QY96-F1
#
_cell.length_a   1.000
_cell.length_b   1.000
_cell.length_c   1.000
_cell.angle_alpha   90.00
_cell.angle_beta   90.00
_cell.angle_gamma   90.00
#
_symmetry.space_group_name_H-M   'P 1'
#
loop_
_entity.id
_entity.type
_entity.pdbx_description
1 polymer ?
#
loop_
_entity_poly.entity_id
_entity_poly.type
_entity_poly.pdbx_seq_one_letter_code
_entity_poly.pdbx_strand_id
1 'polypeptide(L)'
;MNTTNSFAKLPKLAGLGSLADAQKPGLSVEQCVARLKRYHYAFKRLHQIFIARIAGEPLYELKMGFSLHAHYCAEHVAALRRRVSEMREPPLGLDVVPDANLEIFFDEILAAPTTEELLLGLYERALPELERALEQHQTDTNPLADAPSVRVCRFALLEIGDMAEFGAQCIAGLVDRNARQRTDSWLALLDDCLTAAGELDGTQPPSGKIISRQHSAKPYRYDGTPKRDARFPDPFNMGVNAELFLYDEQFPPQPKTLMMFYKRLREVDVPEMMSSIITETPGKPWEYYRDLTRQLWDEARHAMMGEVGFASLDIDWGSKVMINFTWSLALNTQLKPIERHAVLYFIEQGLMPKNGKRFEWEVAQASQNPLSTLFQDYDWADEVLHARVGRDWYLKDFPNASEAVRYGDECWSRVLMGWASWRTQGLTQHRNWWPEVYQAACKTWGIEPDPTILAYDKTYETVRADLKDLTGSA
;
A
#
# COMPACT_ATOMS: atom_id res chain seq x y z
N MET A 1 48.83 10.05 31.34
CA MET A 1 47.84 11.15 31.35
C MET A 1 46.73 10.78 30.38
N ASN A 2 45.54 10.44 30.90
CA ASN A 2 44.40 10.04 30.06
C ASN A 2 43.93 11.26 29.24
N THR A 3 44.07 11.18 27.91
CA THR A 3 43.59 12.16 26.94
C THR A 3 42.06 12.10 26.75
N THR A 4 41.32 12.01 27.86
CA THR A 4 39.86 11.80 27.87
C THR A 4 39.04 13.08 27.98
N ASN A 5 39.61 14.24 28.33
CA ASN A 5 38.83 15.47 28.42
C ASN A 5 38.52 16.04 27.02
N SER A 6 37.24 16.22 26.69
CA SER A 6 36.84 17.05 25.56
C SER A 6 36.99 18.52 25.91
N PHE A 7 37.29 19.34 24.91
CA PHE A 7 37.26 20.79 25.06
C PHE A 7 35.87 21.22 25.56
N ALA A 8 35.82 22.01 26.64
CA ALA A 8 34.58 22.47 27.27
C ALA A 8 33.54 21.38 27.60
N LYS A 9 33.97 20.12 27.83
CA LYS A 9 33.07 18.96 28.05
C LYS A 9 32.10 18.68 26.90
N LEU A 10 32.40 19.15 25.69
CA LEU A 10 31.56 18.90 24.51
C LEU A 10 31.50 17.40 24.17
N PRO A 11 30.40 16.93 23.53
CA PRO A 11 30.32 15.55 23.04
C PRO A 11 31.46 15.23 22.07
N LYS A 12 32.22 14.16 22.35
CA LYS A 12 33.25 13.65 21.41
C LYS A 12 32.59 12.88 20.27
N LEU A 13 33.36 12.65 19.19
CA LEU A 13 32.95 11.81 18.06
C LEU A 13 31.58 12.20 17.48
N ALA A 14 31.28 13.49 17.44
CA ALA A 14 29.99 14.03 16.98
C ALA A 14 28.75 13.44 17.70
N GLY A 15 28.91 12.90 18.91
CA GLY A 15 27.82 12.27 19.66
C GLY A 15 27.45 10.86 19.17
N LEU A 16 28.23 10.26 18.26
CA LEU A 16 27.99 8.90 17.75
C LEU A 16 28.26 7.79 18.79
N GLY A 17 29.01 8.10 19.84
CA GLY A 17 29.34 7.16 20.91
C GLY A 17 30.51 7.65 21.76
N SER A 18 30.93 6.81 22.72
CA SER A 18 32.13 7.11 23.52
C SER A 18 33.42 6.74 22.77
N LEU A 19 34.56 7.29 23.21
CA LEU A 19 35.87 6.84 22.73
C LEU A 19 36.10 5.34 23.02
N ALA A 20 35.52 4.81 24.10
CA ALA A 20 35.63 3.38 24.43
C ALA A 20 34.84 2.52 23.45
N ASP A 21 33.65 2.97 23.02
CA ASP A 21 32.85 2.25 22.03
C ASP A 21 33.54 2.23 20.66
N ALA A 22 34.10 3.36 20.22
CA ALA A 22 34.81 3.45 18.95
C ALA A 22 36.15 2.69 18.92
N GLN A 23 36.70 2.30 20.08
CA GLN A 23 37.91 1.47 20.17
C GLN A 23 37.65 -0.02 20.02
N LYS A 24 36.39 -0.46 20.15
CA LYS A 24 36.03 -1.87 19.95
C LYS A 24 36.23 -2.24 18.48
N PRO A 25 36.83 -3.41 18.17
CA PRO A 25 36.69 -3.99 16.83
C PRO A 25 35.21 -4.13 16.48
N GLY A 26 34.89 -4.01 15.19
CA GLY A 26 33.54 -4.24 14.70
C GLY A 26 33.57 -5.11 13.45
N LEU A 27 32.45 -5.15 12.74
CA LEU A 27 32.33 -5.88 11.49
C LEU A 27 33.32 -5.38 10.44
N SER A 28 33.95 -6.31 9.71
CA SER A 28 34.63 -5.98 8.46
C SER A 28 33.62 -5.51 7.40
N VAL A 29 34.12 -4.89 6.31
CA VAL A 29 33.26 -4.50 5.19
C VAL A 29 32.50 -5.70 4.61
N GLU A 30 33.17 -6.83 4.44
CA GLU A 30 32.56 -8.07 3.91
C GLU A 30 31.46 -8.60 4.86
N GLN A 31 31.73 -8.64 6.17
CA GLN A 31 30.75 -9.06 7.17
C GLN A 31 29.54 -8.12 7.21
N CYS A 32 29.77 -6.81 7.13
CA CYS A 32 28.71 -5.82 7.06
C CYS A 32 27.86 -6.02 5.79
N VAL A 33 28.48 -6.16 4.62
CA VAL A 33 27.74 -6.32 3.36
C VAL A 33 26.96 -7.63 3.34
N ALA A 34 27.50 -8.73 3.88
CA ALA A 34 26.79 -9.99 4.00
C ALA A 34 25.48 -9.85 4.80
N ARG A 35 25.50 -9.12 5.93
CA ARG A 35 24.29 -8.81 6.72
C ARG A 35 23.33 -7.88 5.99
N LEU A 36 23.84 -6.78 5.41
CA LEU A 36 23.01 -5.82 4.68
C LEU A 36 22.27 -6.46 3.49
N LYS A 37 22.90 -7.43 2.80
CA LYS A 37 22.26 -8.22 1.72
C LYS A 37 21.08 -9.04 2.23
N ARG A 38 21.18 -9.63 3.42
CA ARG A 38 20.08 -10.36 4.07
C ARG A 38 18.94 -9.42 4.49
N TYR A 39 19.24 -8.24 5.05
CA TYR A 39 18.23 -7.24 5.39
C TYR A 39 17.51 -6.72 4.14
N HIS A 40 18.27 -6.45 3.08
CA HIS A 40 17.72 -6.04 1.78
C HIS A 40 16.77 -7.11 1.24
N TYR A 41 17.19 -8.38 1.29
CA TYR A 41 16.35 -9.50 0.88
C TYR A 41 15.07 -9.59 1.72
N ALA A 42 15.16 -9.48 3.05
CA ALA A 42 14.01 -9.53 3.95
C ALA A 42 12.99 -8.41 3.66
N PHE A 43 13.42 -7.16 3.57
CA PHE A 43 12.52 -6.05 3.20
C PHE A 43 11.93 -6.22 1.80
N LYS A 44 12.71 -6.73 0.83
CA LYS A 44 12.22 -7.01 -0.53
C LYS A 44 11.14 -8.09 -0.52
N ARG A 45 11.30 -9.15 0.26
CA ARG A 45 10.29 -10.21 0.39
C ARG A 45 9.05 -9.73 1.15
N LEU A 46 9.22 -8.97 2.23
CA LEU A 46 8.11 -8.34 2.97
C LEU A 46 7.29 -7.42 2.06
N HIS A 47 7.95 -6.53 1.30
CA HIS A 47 7.30 -5.70 0.27
C HIS A 47 6.44 -6.54 -0.67
N GLN A 48 7.02 -7.59 -1.24
CA GLN A 48 6.31 -8.48 -2.18
C GLN A 48 5.11 -9.17 -1.53
N ILE A 49 5.23 -9.60 -0.27
CA ILE A 49 4.12 -10.22 0.46
C ILE A 49 3.01 -9.21 0.72
N PHE A 50 3.33 -8.04 1.29
CA PHE A 50 2.33 -7.00 1.55
C PHE A 50 1.58 -6.64 0.28
N ILE A 51 2.28 -6.38 -0.82
CA ILE A 51 1.67 -6.07 -2.12
C ILE A 51 0.78 -7.21 -2.62
N ALA A 52 1.30 -8.45 -2.67
CA ALA A 52 0.58 -9.58 -3.26
C ALA A 52 -0.70 -9.98 -2.51
N ARG A 53 -0.89 -9.48 -1.28
CA ARG A 53 -2.03 -9.81 -0.41
C ARG A 53 -3.11 -8.73 -0.39
N ILE A 54 -2.86 -7.51 -0.88
CA ILE A 54 -3.82 -6.38 -0.82
C ILE A 54 -5.15 -6.71 -1.49
N ALA A 55 -5.16 -7.16 -2.75
CA ALA A 55 -6.41 -7.40 -3.48
C ALA A 55 -7.28 -8.47 -2.78
N GLY A 56 -6.69 -9.62 -2.46
CA GLY A 56 -7.39 -10.76 -1.89
C GLY A 56 -7.70 -10.68 -0.38
N GLU A 57 -7.15 -9.73 0.36
CA GLU A 57 -7.47 -9.48 1.77
C GLU A 57 -8.87 -8.84 1.87
N PRO A 58 -9.84 -9.35 2.65
CA PRO A 58 -11.14 -8.70 2.79
C PRO A 58 -11.13 -7.47 3.73
N LEU A 59 -10.30 -7.47 4.78
CA LEU A 59 -10.36 -6.47 5.85
C LEU A 59 -9.76 -5.13 5.41
N TYR A 60 -10.55 -4.05 5.48
CA TYR A 60 -10.12 -2.73 5.04
C TYR A 60 -8.87 -2.21 5.77
N GLU A 61 -8.79 -2.31 7.10
CA GLU A 61 -7.64 -1.83 7.87
C GLU A 61 -6.35 -2.57 7.48
N LEU A 62 -6.45 -3.88 7.21
CA LEU A 62 -5.29 -4.66 6.78
C LEU A 62 -4.85 -4.27 5.38
N LYS A 63 -5.76 -3.98 4.44
CA LYS A 63 -5.38 -3.43 3.13
C LYS A 63 -4.61 -2.12 3.29
N MET A 64 -5.12 -1.20 4.09
CA MET A 64 -4.49 0.11 4.31
C MET A 64 -3.13 -0.04 4.99
N GLY A 65 -3.04 -0.89 6.02
CA GLY A 65 -1.80 -1.20 6.71
C GLY A 65 -0.77 -1.86 5.80
N PHE A 66 -1.18 -2.84 4.97
CA PHE A 66 -0.29 -3.50 4.01
C PHE A 66 0.24 -2.51 2.95
N SER A 67 -0.57 -1.55 2.49
CA SER A 67 -0.11 -0.48 1.60
C SER A 67 1.00 0.37 2.25
N LEU A 68 0.82 0.79 3.51
CA LEU A 68 1.84 1.54 4.25
C LEU A 68 3.12 0.73 4.46
N HIS A 69 2.97 -0.51 4.92
CA HIS A 69 4.09 -1.38 5.24
C HIS A 69 4.90 -1.74 3.99
N ALA A 70 4.23 -1.92 2.85
CA ALA A 70 4.89 -2.05 1.56
C ALA A 70 5.72 -0.79 1.23
N HIS A 71 5.19 0.41 1.47
CA HIS A 71 5.92 1.66 1.24
C HIS A 71 7.20 1.76 2.07
N TYR A 72 7.14 1.50 3.38
CA TYR A 72 8.33 1.46 4.25
C TYR A 72 9.36 0.44 3.78
N CYS A 73 8.91 -0.78 3.47
CA CYS A 73 9.79 -1.81 2.92
C CYS A 73 10.46 -1.33 1.61
N ALA A 74 9.73 -0.67 0.72
CA ALA A 74 10.26 -0.19 -0.54
C ALA A 74 11.38 0.86 -0.39
N GLU A 75 11.20 1.80 0.56
CA GLU A 75 12.19 2.81 0.91
C GLU A 75 13.44 2.19 1.55
N HIS A 76 13.27 1.23 2.46
CA HIS A 76 14.40 0.55 3.10
C HIS A 76 15.20 -0.32 2.15
N VAL A 77 14.56 -1.01 1.20
CA VAL A 77 15.29 -1.73 0.14
C VAL A 77 16.13 -0.75 -0.68
N ALA A 78 15.60 0.41 -1.04
CA ALA A 78 16.35 1.43 -1.79
C ALA A 78 17.53 1.99 -0.97
N ALA A 79 17.33 2.25 0.32
CA ALA A 79 18.38 2.72 1.23
C ALA A 79 19.50 1.68 1.41
N LEU A 80 19.15 0.41 1.62
CA LEU A 80 20.10 -0.69 1.75
C LEU A 80 20.85 -0.95 0.45
N ARG A 81 20.17 -0.91 -0.70
CA ARG A 81 20.81 -1.03 -2.02
C ARG A 81 21.86 0.06 -2.22
N ARG A 82 21.53 1.31 -1.90
CA ARG A 82 22.48 2.43 -1.96
C ARG A 82 23.66 2.17 -1.04
N ARG A 83 23.40 1.78 0.21
CA ARG A 83 24.45 1.53 1.19
C ARG A 83 25.41 0.43 0.74
N VAL A 84 24.89 -0.70 0.23
CA VAL A 84 25.73 -1.78 -0.31
C VAL A 84 26.56 -1.30 -1.50
N SER A 85 26.03 -0.43 -2.36
CA SER A 85 26.79 0.11 -3.50
C SER A 85 27.94 1.05 -3.14
N GLU A 86 27.90 1.64 -1.95
CA GLU A 86 29.00 2.45 -1.42
C GLU A 86 30.13 1.58 -0.82
N MET A 87 29.85 0.30 -0.59
CA MET A 87 30.80 -0.66 -0.05
C MET A 87 31.57 -1.33 -1.20
N ARG A 88 32.84 -1.67 -0.98
CA ARG A 88 33.79 -2.13 -2.02
C ARG A 88 33.48 -3.54 -2.57
N GLU A 89 32.29 -3.77 -3.10
CA GLU A 89 31.81 -5.06 -3.62
C GLU A 89 31.02 -4.94 -4.96
N PRO A 90 31.69 -4.75 -6.10
CA PRO A 90 31.11 -5.06 -7.40
C PRO A 90 31.30 -6.55 -7.77
N PRO A 91 30.28 -7.28 -8.25
CA PRO A 91 28.87 -6.89 -8.42
C PRO A 91 28.08 -6.91 -7.10
N LEU A 92 27.00 -6.11 -7.01
CA LEU A 92 26.23 -5.93 -5.76
C LEU A 92 25.58 -7.22 -5.24
N GLY A 93 25.22 -8.17 -6.10
CA GLY A 93 24.62 -9.45 -5.70
C GLY A 93 23.25 -9.36 -5.02
N LEU A 94 22.56 -8.21 -5.08
CA LEU A 94 21.30 -7.94 -4.37
C LEU A 94 20.06 -8.65 -4.94
N ASP A 95 20.20 -9.27 -6.12
CA ASP A 95 19.14 -10.09 -6.73
C ASP A 95 19.32 -11.58 -6.45
N VAL A 96 20.40 -11.97 -5.76
CA VAL A 96 20.66 -13.35 -5.35
C VAL A 96 19.97 -13.61 -4.02
N VAL A 97 19.29 -14.75 -3.91
CA VAL A 97 18.77 -15.26 -2.64
C VAL A 97 19.95 -15.53 -1.71
N PRO A 98 20.04 -14.88 -0.53
CA PRO A 98 21.20 -15.01 0.34
C PRO A 98 21.28 -16.37 1.04
N ASP A 99 20.14 -17.04 1.23
CA ASP A 99 20.04 -18.37 1.84
C ASP A 99 18.75 -19.07 1.39
N ALA A 100 18.82 -20.36 1.06
CA ALA A 100 17.67 -21.13 0.58
C ALA A 100 16.59 -21.32 1.67
N ASN A 101 16.96 -21.37 2.96
CA ASN A 101 15.99 -21.48 4.04
C ASN A 101 15.25 -20.15 4.28
N LEU A 102 15.90 -19.00 4.00
CA LEU A 102 15.21 -17.70 4.00
C LEU A 102 14.22 -17.59 2.83
N GLU A 103 14.53 -18.18 1.68
CA GLU A 103 13.57 -18.28 0.58
C GLU A 103 12.34 -19.10 0.97
N ILE A 104 12.55 -20.28 1.58
CA ILE A 104 11.44 -21.10 2.11
C ILE A 104 10.62 -20.30 3.14
N PHE A 105 11.28 -19.64 4.09
CA PHE A 105 10.62 -18.83 5.13
C PHE A 105 9.65 -17.80 4.54
N PHE A 106 10.10 -16.96 3.60
CA PHE A 106 9.24 -15.93 3.03
C PHE A 106 8.20 -16.48 2.05
N ASP A 107 8.51 -17.58 1.34
CA ASP A 107 7.54 -18.24 0.47
C ASP A 107 6.40 -18.88 1.26
N GLU A 108 6.69 -19.46 2.42
CA GLU A 108 5.67 -20.00 3.34
C GLU A 108 4.72 -18.90 3.82
N ILE A 109 5.25 -17.74 4.23
CA ILE A 109 4.43 -16.60 4.66
C ILE A 109 3.58 -16.07 3.51
N LEU A 110 4.15 -15.92 2.30
CA LEU A 110 3.40 -15.50 1.11
C LEU A 110 2.22 -16.44 0.82
N ALA A 111 2.46 -17.75 0.97
CA ALA A 111 1.50 -18.80 0.69
C ALA A 111 0.52 -19.08 1.84
N ALA A 112 0.55 -18.30 2.93
CA ALA A 112 -0.35 -18.48 4.06
C ALA A 112 -1.83 -18.51 3.60
N PRO A 113 -2.60 -19.55 3.96
CA PRO A 113 -3.95 -19.78 3.44
C PRO A 113 -5.00 -18.87 4.06
N THR A 114 -4.74 -18.35 5.26
CA THR A 114 -5.69 -17.53 6.03
C THR A 114 -5.06 -16.18 6.39
N THR A 115 -5.90 -15.20 6.71
CA THR A 115 -5.43 -13.88 7.18
C THR A 115 -4.72 -14.03 8.52
N GLU A 116 -5.23 -14.86 9.43
CA GLU A 116 -4.62 -15.12 10.75
C GLU A 116 -3.21 -15.70 10.64
N GLU A 117 -3.01 -16.72 9.79
CA GLU A 117 -1.68 -17.31 9.56
C GLU A 117 -0.72 -16.31 8.93
N LEU A 118 -1.20 -15.50 7.97
CA LEU A 118 -0.41 -14.43 7.35
C LEU A 118 0.05 -13.40 8.40
N LEU A 119 -0.85 -12.96 9.28
CA LEU A 119 -0.53 -12.00 10.34
C LEU A 119 0.50 -12.56 11.32
N LEU A 120 0.36 -13.83 11.74
CA LEU A 120 1.33 -14.48 12.62
C LEU A 120 2.71 -14.59 11.95
N GLY A 121 2.77 -14.98 10.68
CA GLY A 121 4.02 -15.07 9.92
C GLY A 121 4.71 -13.70 9.74
N LEU A 122 3.94 -12.66 9.40
CA LEU A 122 4.47 -11.31 9.21
C LEU A 122 4.93 -10.67 10.51
N TYR A 123 4.05 -10.63 11.52
CA TYR A 123 4.20 -9.78 12.70
C TYR A 123 4.71 -10.51 13.94
N GLU A 124 4.60 -11.85 14.06
CA GLU A 124 5.25 -12.61 15.14
C GLU A 124 6.55 -13.29 14.73
N ARG A 125 6.89 -13.31 13.44
CA ARG A 125 8.12 -13.97 12.93
C ARG A 125 8.98 -13.05 12.09
N ALA A 126 8.53 -12.64 10.91
CA ALA A 126 9.39 -11.93 9.96
C ALA A 126 9.87 -10.56 10.46
N LEU A 127 8.96 -9.73 10.99
CA LEU A 127 9.33 -8.41 11.48
C LEU A 127 10.16 -8.44 12.77
N PRO A 128 9.80 -9.22 13.82
CA PRO A 128 10.64 -9.33 15.02
C PRO A 128 12.06 -9.84 14.73
N GLU A 129 12.23 -10.79 13.80
CA GLU A 129 13.57 -11.27 13.45
C GLU A 129 14.38 -10.24 12.65
N LEU A 130 13.71 -9.45 11.81
CA LEU A 130 14.38 -8.35 11.11
C LEU A 130 14.78 -7.23 12.08
N GLU A 131 13.92 -6.91 13.05
CA GLU A 131 14.21 -5.98 14.15
C GLU A 131 15.45 -6.43 14.92
N ARG A 132 15.41 -7.66 15.46
CA ARG A 132 16.52 -8.25 16.23
C ARG A 132 17.82 -8.24 15.44
N ALA A 133 17.77 -8.58 14.16
CA ALA A 133 18.94 -8.59 13.29
C ALA A 133 19.54 -7.19 13.08
N LEU A 134 18.70 -6.16 12.94
CA LEU A 134 19.14 -4.76 12.80
C LEU A 134 19.69 -4.19 14.12
N GLU A 135 19.12 -4.56 15.26
CA GLU A 135 19.64 -4.23 16.59
C GLU A 135 21.00 -4.91 16.85
N GLN A 136 21.12 -6.19 16.47
CA GLN A 136 22.38 -6.92 16.57
C GLN A 136 23.46 -6.31 15.68
N HIS A 137 23.12 -5.84 14.46
CA HIS A 137 24.06 -5.10 13.61
C HIS A 137 24.61 -3.87 14.31
N GLN A 138 23.75 -3.06 14.95
CA GLN A 138 24.19 -1.86 15.67
C GLN A 138 25.07 -2.19 16.89
N THR A 139 24.83 -3.34 17.51
CA THR A 139 25.63 -3.81 18.65
C THR A 139 27.01 -4.30 18.22
N ASP A 140 27.07 -5.04 17.11
CA ASP A 140 28.30 -5.69 16.63
C ASP A 140 29.21 -4.78 15.81
N THR A 141 28.65 -3.77 15.14
CA THR A 141 29.42 -2.88 14.28
C THR A 141 30.15 -1.80 15.07
N ASN A 142 31.20 -1.22 14.49
CA ASN A 142 31.88 -0.09 15.11
C ASN A 142 31.07 1.20 14.84
N PRO A 143 30.63 1.93 15.88
CA PRO A 143 29.71 3.06 15.73
C PRO A 143 30.32 4.26 15.01
N LEU A 144 31.66 4.34 14.92
CA LEU A 144 32.37 5.38 14.20
C LEU A 144 32.68 4.97 12.76
N ALA A 145 33.25 3.78 12.56
CA ALA A 145 33.70 3.33 11.25
C ALA A 145 32.54 2.99 10.30
N ASP A 146 31.46 2.41 10.83
CA ASP A 146 30.27 2.02 10.07
C ASP A 146 29.06 2.89 10.42
N ALA A 147 29.30 4.12 10.89
CA ALA A 147 28.27 5.10 11.20
C ALA A 147 27.19 5.23 10.10
N PRO A 148 27.51 5.16 8.78
CA PRO A 148 26.48 5.21 7.75
C PRO A 148 25.51 4.02 7.77
N SER A 149 25.97 2.80 8.04
CA SER A 149 25.07 1.63 8.13
C SER A 149 24.28 1.64 9.45
N VAL A 150 24.87 2.11 10.55
CA VAL A 150 24.15 2.36 11.81
C VAL A 150 22.99 3.33 11.56
N ARG A 151 23.22 4.41 10.81
CA ARG A 151 22.16 5.35 10.42
C ARG A 151 21.03 4.64 9.67
N VAL A 152 21.35 3.79 8.68
CA VAL A 152 20.35 3.04 7.92
C VAL A 152 19.54 2.13 8.83
N CYS A 153 20.18 1.37 9.72
CA CYS A 153 19.49 0.48 10.67
C CYS A 153 18.59 1.25 11.63
N ARG A 154 19.02 2.42 12.12
CA ARG A 154 18.21 3.26 13.02
C ARG A 154 16.92 3.75 12.38
N PHE A 155 16.96 4.17 11.12
CA PHE A 155 15.74 4.57 10.42
C PHE A 155 14.82 3.37 10.16
N ALA A 156 15.40 2.23 9.81
CA ALA A 156 14.64 1.00 9.62
C ALA A 156 13.90 0.54 10.89
N LEU A 157 14.54 0.65 12.06
CA LEU A 157 13.94 0.25 13.33
C LEU A 157 12.78 1.15 13.77
N LEU A 158 12.77 2.43 13.38
CA LEU A 158 11.63 3.30 13.69
C LEU A 158 10.36 2.78 13.01
N GLU A 159 10.44 2.56 11.70
CA GLU A 159 9.27 2.11 10.93
C GLU A 159 8.92 0.65 11.22
N ILE A 160 9.89 -0.23 11.49
CA ILE A 160 9.60 -1.60 11.97
C ILE A 160 8.86 -1.57 13.31
N GLY A 161 9.23 -0.67 14.23
CA GLY A 161 8.53 -0.50 15.51
C GLY A 161 7.05 -0.15 15.32
N ASP A 162 6.76 0.80 14.43
CA ASP A 162 5.38 1.17 14.09
C ASP A 162 4.62 -0.01 13.46
N MET A 163 5.27 -0.75 12.56
CA MET A 163 4.72 -1.95 11.92
C MET A 163 4.41 -3.07 12.94
N ALA A 164 5.29 -3.26 13.92
CA ALA A 164 5.13 -4.25 14.98
C ALA A 164 3.97 -3.88 15.92
N GLU A 165 3.83 -2.60 16.27
CA GLU A 165 2.71 -2.12 17.08
C GLU A 165 1.36 -2.33 16.38
N PHE A 166 1.27 -1.96 15.09
CA PHE A 166 0.08 -2.23 14.29
C PHE A 166 -0.22 -3.74 14.23
N GLY A 167 0.79 -4.55 13.92
CA GLY A 167 0.68 -6.00 13.83
C GLY A 167 0.17 -6.66 15.10
N ALA A 168 0.68 -6.22 16.26
CA ALA A 168 0.25 -6.72 17.56
C ALA A 168 -1.24 -6.44 17.82
N GLN A 169 -1.73 -5.25 17.44
CA GLN A 169 -3.15 -4.90 17.57
C GLN A 169 -4.01 -5.77 16.64
N CYS A 170 -3.59 -5.98 15.38
CA CYS A 170 -4.30 -6.84 14.44
C CYS A 170 -4.37 -8.29 14.93
N ILE A 171 -3.26 -8.84 15.43
CA ILE A 171 -3.22 -10.20 15.98
C ILE A 171 -4.14 -10.32 17.19
N ALA A 172 -4.12 -9.36 18.11
CA ALA A 172 -4.98 -9.36 19.28
C ALA A 172 -6.47 -9.31 18.92
N GLY A 173 -6.84 -8.62 17.83
CA GLY A 173 -8.21 -8.51 17.35
C GLY A 173 -8.71 -9.70 16.52
N LEU A 174 -7.82 -10.39 15.79
CA LEU A 174 -8.22 -11.36 14.75
C LEU A 174 -7.81 -12.80 15.05
N VAL A 175 -6.76 -13.03 15.84
CA VAL A 175 -6.21 -14.38 16.04
C VAL A 175 -6.70 -14.96 17.37
N ASP A 176 -7.65 -15.88 17.30
CA ASP A 176 -8.15 -16.62 18.46
C ASP A 176 -7.25 -17.82 18.85
N ARG A 177 -7.58 -18.48 19.96
CA ARG A 177 -6.81 -19.66 20.44
C ARG A 177 -6.84 -20.83 19.45
N ASN A 178 -7.94 -21.01 18.72
CA ASN A 178 -8.08 -22.12 17.78
C ASN A 178 -7.22 -21.87 16.54
N ALA A 179 -7.20 -20.63 16.04
CA ALA A 179 -6.30 -20.18 14.99
C ALA A 179 -4.84 -20.44 15.39
N ARG A 180 -4.41 -19.97 16.58
CA ARG A 180 -3.05 -20.24 17.09
C ARG A 180 -2.72 -21.73 17.11
N GLN A 181 -3.57 -22.55 17.73
CA GLN A 181 -3.33 -23.99 17.83
C GLN A 181 -3.20 -24.68 16.46
N ARG A 182 -3.96 -24.24 15.45
CA ARG A 182 -3.84 -24.77 14.08
C ARG A 182 -2.54 -24.34 13.39
N THR A 183 -1.99 -23.20 13.79
CA THR A 183 -0.81 -22.58 13.17
C THR A 183 0.50 -22.95 13.88
N ASP A 184 0.47 -23.49 15.10
CA ASP A 184 1.64 -23.82 15.92
C ASP A 184 2.72 -24.61 15.18
N SER A 185 2.33 -25.69 14.47
CA SER A 185 3.31 -26.52 13.74
C SER A 185 3.95 -25.78 12.57
N TRP A 186 3.21 -24.87 11.94
CA TRP A 186 3.73 -24.05 10.85
C TRP A 186 4.65 -22.94 11.37
N LEU A 187 4.33 -22.33 12.51
CA LEU A 187 5.26 -21.36 13.15
C LEU A 187 6.57 -22.02 13.54
N ALA A 188 6.52 -23.26 14.06
CA ALA A 188 7.73 -24.03 14.34
C ALA A 188 8.56 -24.29 13.07
N LEU A 189 7.92 -24.52 11.93
CA LEU A 189 8.60 -24.63 10.63
C LEU A 189 9.28 -23.31 10.24
N LEU A 190 8.64 -22.16 10.47
CA LEU A 190 9.25 -20.86 10.23
C LEU A 190 10.48 -20.63 11.14
N ASP A 191 10.39 -21.01 12.42
CA ASP A 191 11.50 -20.96 13.38
C ASP A 191 12.65 -21.88 12.95
N ASP A 192 12.33 -23.06 12.43
CA ASP A 192 13.30 -23.99 11.87
C ASP A 192 14.01 -23.41 10.63
N CYS A 193 13.30 -22.70 9.75
CA CYS A 193 13.90 -22.02 8.60
C CYS A 193 14.95 -20.99 9.04
N LEU A 194 14.61 -20.16 10.03
CA LEU A 194 15.52 -19.13 10.56
C LEU A 194 16.76 -19.77 11.18
N THR A 195 16.58 -20.78 12.02
CA THR A 195 17.70 -21.50 12.65
C THR A 195 18.57 -22.22 11.59
N ALA A 196 17.96 -22.78 10.54
CA ALA A 196 18.67 -23.41 9.43
C ALA A 196 19.43 -22.41 8.55
N ALA A 197 19.01 -21.14 8.53
CA ALA A 197 19.72 -20.06 7.85
C ALA A 197 20.84 -19.41 8.68
N GLY A 198 21.05 -19.86 9.93
CA GLY A 198 21.94 -19.20 10.87
C GLY A 198 21.38 -17.87 11.37
N GLU A 199 20.07 -17.81 11.56
CA GLU A 199 19.27 -16.61 11.78
C GLU A 199 19.14 -15.70 10.55
N LEU A 200 18.29 -14.66 10.65
CA LEU A 200 18.06 -13.71 9.56
C LEU A 200 19.36 -13.01 9.13
N ASP A 201 20.22 -12.63 10.07
CA ASP A 201 21.51 -11.99 9.80
C ASP A 201 22.65 -12.97 9.44
N GLY A 202 22.43 -14.29 9.55
CA GLY A 202 23.41 -15.33 9.23
C GLY A 202 24.58 -15.39 10.22
N THR A 203 24.40 -14.90 11.45
CA THR A 203 25.47 -14.83 12.45
C THR A 203 25.63 -16.10 13.29
N GLN A 204 24.62 -16.95 13.33
CA GLN A 204 24.68 -18.22 14.05
C GLN A 204 25.08 -19.37 13.12
N PRO A 205 25.69 -20.45 13.66
CA PRO A 205 25.91 -21.66 12.89
C PRO A 205 24.58 -22.22 12.36
N PRO A 206 24.44 -22.46 11.05
CA PRO A 206 23.27 -23.12 10.49
C PRO A 206 23.00 -24.47 11.16
N SER A 207 21.75 -24.75 11.53
CA SER A 207 21.39 -26.03 12.18
C SER A 207 21.61 -27.27 11.30
N GLY A 208 21.69 -27.09 9.98
CA GLY A 208 21.78 -28.18 9.00
C GLY A 208 20.47 -28.96 8.82
N LYS A 209 19.38 -28.53 9.45
CA LYS A 209 18.06 -29.15 9.30
C LYS A 209 17.54 -28.94 7.88
N ILE A 210 17.07 -30.03 7.25
CA ILE A 210 16.44 -29.97 5.93
C ILE A 210 14.97 -29.58 6.12
N ILE A 211 14.57 -28.45 5.58
CA ILE A 211 13.19 -27.95 5.67
C ILE A 211 12.35 -28.44 4.49
N SER A 212 11.18 -29.01 4.79
CA SER A 212 10.18 -29.34 3.78
C SER A 212 9.12 -28.24 3.73
N ARG A 213 8.85 -27.70 2.53
CA ARG A 213 7.80 -26.69 2.32
C ARG A 213 6.43 -27.25 2.69
N GLN A 214 5.59 -26.43 3.33
CA GLN A 214 4.23 -26.77 3.74
C GLN A 214 3.21 -26.02 2.88
N HIS A 215 2.99 -24.73 3.13
CA HIS A 215 2.05 -23.92 2.35
C HIS A 215 2.62 -23.54 0.98
N SER A 216 3.94 -23.40 0.88
CA SER A 216 4.65 -23.11 -0.37
C SER A 216 5.09 -24.37 -1.13
N ALA A 217 4.54 -25.55 -0.80
CA ALA A 217 4.82 -26.79 -1.52
C ALA A 217 4.48 -26.70 -3.02
N LYS A 218 3.56 -25.80 -3.38
CA LYS A 218 3.30 -25.35 -4.75
C LYS A 218 3.67 -23.88 -4.87
N PRO A 219 4.18 -23.42 -6.03
CA PRO A 219 4.42 -22.00 -6.25
C PRO A 219 3.16 -21.17 -5.99
N TYR A 220 3.32 -20.06 -5.25
CA TYR A 220 2.23 -19.12 -5.01
C TYR A 220 1.66 -18.60 -6.34
N ARG A 221 0.33 -18.55 -6.43
CA ARG A 221 -0.38 -17.97 -7.56
C ARG A 221 -1.14 -16.74 -7.06
N TYR A 222 -0.81 -15.58 -7.60
CA TYR A 222 -1.52 -14.34 -7.28
C TYR A 222 -3.01 -14.45 -7.64
N ASP A 223 -3.85 -14.01 -6.71
CA ASP A 223 -5.29 -13.80 -6.92
C ASP A 223 -5.57 -12.29 -6.85
N GLY A 224 -5.83 -11.71 -8.02
CA GLY A 224 -6.15 -10.29 -8.15
C GLY A 224 -7.61 -9.96 -7.89
N THR A 225 -8.45 -10.92 -7.51
CA THR A 225 -9.87 -10.70 -7.25
C THR A 225 -10.05 -9.92 -5.94
N PRO A 226 -10.58 -8.68 -5.97
CA PRO A 226 -10.77 -7.90 -4.76
C PRO A 226 -11.80 -8.55 -3.84
N LYS A 227 -11.57 -8.45 -2.53
CA LYS A 227 -12.53 -8.84 -1.49
C LYS A 227 -12.83 -7.67 -0.56
N ARG A 228 -13.99 -7.73 0.07
CA ARG A 228 -14.49 -6.73 1.02
C ARG A 228 -15.01 -7.41 2.27
N ASP A 229 -14.85 -6.75 3.41
CA ASP A 229 -15.48 -7.15 4.67
C ASP A 229 -16.93 -6.67 4.79
N ALA A 230 -17.56 -6.96 5.93
CA ALA A 230 -18.99 -6.72 6.15
C ALA A 230 -19.41 -5.24 6.09
N ARG A 231 -18.48 -4.27 6.14
CA ARG A 231 -18.78 -2.83 5.98
C ARG A 231 -19.09 -2.43 4.54
N PHE A 232 -18.95 -3.34 3.59
CA PHE A 232 -19.28 -3.12 2.19
C PHE A 232 -20.51 -3.98 1.83
N PRO A 233 -21.72 -3.58 2.25
CA PRO A 233 -22.92 -4.43 2.19
C PRO A 233 -23.41 -4.69 0.76
N ASP A 234 -23.00 -3.87 -0.21
CA ASP A 234 -23.37 -3.99 -1.61
C ASP A 234 -22.16 -3.61 -2.51
N PRO A 235 -21.16 -4.50 -2.64
CA PRO A 235 -19.90 -4.19 -3.32
C PRO A 235 -20.03 -4.10 -4.85
N PHE A 236 -21.24 -4.26 -5.39
CA PHE A 236 -21.56 -4.07 -6.81
C PHE A 236 -22.41 -2.82 -7.06
N ASN A 237 -22.73 -2.05 -6.03
CA ASN A 237 -23.59 -0.89 -6.14
C ASN A 237 -22.94 0.24 -6.95
N MET A 238 -23.69 0.78 -7.89
CA MET A 238 -23.24 1.89 -8.73
C MET A 238 -24.38 2.93 -8.88
N GLY A 239 -25.31 2.94 -7.91
CA GLY A 239 -26.57 3.68 -7.91
C GLY A 239 -26.46 5.19 -7.68
N VAL A 240 -25.25 5.73 -7.50
CA VAL A 240 -25.00 7.16 -7.34
C VAL A 240 -23.76 7.53 -8.14
N ASN A 241 -23.94 8.37 -9.16
CA ASN A 241 -22.84 8.95 -9.92
C ASN A 241 -22.29 10.18 -9.18
N ALA A 242 -21.11 10.07 -8.57
CA ALA A 242 -20.55 11.16 -7.78
C ALA A 242 -20.01 12.30 -8.65
N GLU A 243 -19.45 11.99 -9.81
CA GLU A 243 -18.87 13.01 -10.70
C GLU A 243 -19.96 13.88 -11.33
N LEU A 244 -21.07 13.31 -11.80
CA LEU A 244 -22.18 14.11 -12.31
C LEU A 244 -22.71 15.11 -11.28
N PHE A 245 -22.81 14.72 -10.00
CA PHE A 245 -23.22 15.65 -8.94
C PHE A 245 -22.15 16.73 -8.67
N LEU A 246 -20.88 16.32 -8.59
CA LEU A 246 -19.77 17.22 -8.28
C LEU A 246 -19.61 18.34 -9.33
N TYR A 247 -19.76 18.01 -10.61
CA TYR A 247 -19.56 18.94 -11.71
C TYR A 247 -20.82 19.72 -12.12
N ASP A 248 -21.99 19.41 -11.55
CA ASP A 248 -23.22 20.14 -11.83
C ASP A 248 -23.22 21.50 -11.12
N GLU A 249 -23.25 22.59 -11.89
CA GLU A 249 -23.24 23.97 -11.40
C GLU A 249 -24.48 24.32 -10.55
N GLN A 250 -25.58 23.56 -10.68
CA GLN A 250 -26.79 23.83 -9.91
C GLN A 250 -26.63 23.51 -8.42
N PHE A 251 -25.71 22.61 -8.05
CA PHE A 251 -25.52 22.21 -6.67
C PHE A 251 -24.49 23.08 -5.94
N PRO A 252 -24.77 23.51 -4.70
CA PRO A 252 -23.86 24.36 -3.95
C PRO A 252 -22.58 23.58 -3.53
N PRO A 253 -21.49 24.28 -3.18
CA PRO A 253 -20.23 23.63 -2.80
C PRO A 253 -20.31 22.71 -1.57
N GLN A 254 -21.14 23.03 -0.57
CA GLN A 254 -21.23 22.26 0.68
C GLN A 254 -21.60 20.78 0.46
N PRO A 255 -22.72 20.39 -0.20
CA PRO A 255 -23.05 18.99 -0.45
C PRO A 255 -22.06 18.27 -1.37
N LYS A 256 -21.35 18.99 -2.24
CA LYS A 256 -20.31 18.41 -3.10
C LYS A 256 -19.16 17.80 -2.29
N THR A 257 -18.94 18.26 -1.05
CA THR A 257 -17.94 17.65 -0.15
C THR A 257 -18.22 16.19 0.15
N LEU A 258 -19.50 15.77 0.22
CA LEU A 258 -19.88 14.37 0.43
C LEU A 258 -19.48 13.50 -0.78
N MET A 259 -19.64 14.03 -1.98
CA MET A 259 -19.19 13.35 -3.21
C MET A 259 -17.66 13.29 -3.29
N MET A 260 -16.96 14.34 -2.85
CA MET A 260 -15.50 14.32 -2.75
C MET A 260 -15.01 13.29 -1.72
N PHE A 261 -15.62 13.20 -0.53
CA PHE A 261 -15.29 12.17 0.45
C PHE A 261 -15.59 10.76 -0.07
N TYR A 262 -16.71 10.56 -0.76
CA TYR A 262 -17.02 9.29 -1.44
C TYR A 262 -15.97 8.95 -2.49
N LYS A 263 -15.61 9.89 -3.37
CA LYS A 263 -14.60 9.66 -4.42
C LYS A 263 -13.28 9.20 -3.84
N ARG A 264 -12.83 9.85 -2.76
CA ARG A 264 -11.62 9.48 -2.02
C ARG A 264 -11.75 8.10 -1.38
N LEU A 265 -12.81 7.84 -0.61
CA LEU A 265 -13.02 6.53 0.02
C LEU A 265 -13.11 5.37 -1.00
N ARG A 266 -13.71 5.62 -2.17
CA ARG A 266 -13.79 4.66 -3.28
C ARG A 266 -12.42 4.32 -3.87
N GLU A 267 -11.39 5.15 -3.68
CA GLU A 267 -10.03 4.87 -4.16
C GLU A 267 -9.37 3.68 -3.47
N VAL A 268 -10.02 3.04 -2.48
CA VAL A 268 -9.63 1.69 -2.02
C VAL A 268 -9.47 0.67 -3.17
N ASP A 269 -10.16 0.88 -4.30
CA ASP A 269 -9.99 0.11 -5.54
C ASP A 269 -8.60 0.28 -6.19
N VAL A 270 -7.98 1.45 -6.02
CA VAL A 270 -6.74 1.80 -6.71
C VAL A 270 -5.55 1.00 -6.15
N PRO A 271 -5.33 0.90 -4.83
CA PRO A 271 -4.31 0.01 -4.28
C PRO A 271 -4.49 -1.46 -4.69
N GLU A 272 -5.73 -1.96 -4.80
CA GLU A 272 -6.03 -3.33 -5.22
C GLU A 272 -5.68 -3.58 -6.69
N MET A 273 -5.92 -2.59 -7.54
CA MET A 273 -5.52 -2.65 -8.94
C MET A 273 -4.01 -2.50 -9.08
N MET A 274 -3.41 -1.51 -8.43
CA MET A 274 -1.96 -1.26 -8.51
C MET A 274 -1.15 -2.43 -7.94
N SER A 275 -1.62 -3.10 -6.89
CA SER A 275 -0.96 -4.27 -6.34
C SER A 275 -0.84 -5.40 -7.37
N SER A 276 -1.81 -5.52 -8.26
CA SER A 276 -1.78 -6.48 -9.37
C SER A 276 -0.73 -6.11 -10.43
N ILE A 277 -0.57 -4.82 -10.75
CA ILE A 277 0.49 -4.36 -11.67
C ILE A 277 1.86 -4.73 -11.10
N ILE A 278 2.10 -4.37 -9.84
CA ILE A 278 3.39 -4.57 -9.16
C ILE A 278 3.73 -6.06 -9.06
N THR A 279 2.76 -6.89 -8.67
CA THR A 279 2.96 -8.35 -8.50
C THR A 279 3.24 -9.05 -9.82
N GLU A 280 2.54 -8.67 -10.89
CA GLU A 280 2.60 -9.37 -12.18
C GLU A 280 3.64 -8.81 -13.16
N THR A 281 4.47 -7.86 -12.73
CA THR A 281 5.58 -7.29 -13.52
C THR A 281 6.95 -7.54 -12.88
N PRO A 282 7.36 -8.82 -12.70
CA PRO A 282 8.66 -9.14 -12.13
C PRO A 282 9.82 -8.66 -13.05
N GLY A 283 11.00 -8.45 -12.45
CA GLY A 283 12.23 -8.15 -13.19
C GLY A 283 12.41 -6.68 -13.61
N LYS A 284 11.60 -5.76 -13.11
CA LYS A 284 11.79 -4.31 -13.31
C LYS A 284 12.89 -3.77 -12.36
N PRO A 285 13.51 -2.61 -12.67
CA PRO A 285 14.43 -1.94 -11.75
C PRO A 285 13.77 -1.62 -10.40
N TRP A 286 14.52 -1.55 -9.30
CA TRP A 286 13.92 -1.33 -7.99
C TRP A 286 13.18 0.01 -7.88
N GLU A 287 13.67 1.04 -8.56
CA GLU A 287 13.06 2.36 -8.63
C GLU A 287 11.62 2.30 -9.17
N TYR A 288 11.31 1.36 -10.08
CA TYR A 288 9.95 1.10 -10.55
C TYR A 288 9.04 0.66 -9.40
N TYR A 289 9.49 -0.33 -8.62
CA TYR A 289 8.71 -0.85 -7.51
C TYR A 289 8.55 0.19 -6.41
N ARG A 290 9.60 0.95 -6.10
CA ARG A 290 9.53 2.04 -5.11
C ARG A 290 8.52 3.11 -5.52
N ASP A 291 8.60 3.60 -6.76
CA ASP A 291 7.76 4.69 -7.22
C ASP A 291 6.27 4.26 -7.35
N LEU A 292 5.98 3.07 -7.89
CA LEU A 292 4.60 2.57 -7.93
C LEU A 292 4.05 2.22 -6.55
N THR A 293 4.89 1.75 -5.62
CA THR A 293 4.45 1.49 -4.24
C THR A 293 4.18 2.79 -3.49
N ARG A 294 4.94 3.85 -3.78
CA ARG A 294 4.68 5.19 -3.24
C ARG A 294 3.29 5.68 -3.68
N GLN A 295 3.00 5.61 -4.98
CA GLN A 295 1.69 5.98 -5.48
C GLN A 295 0.58 5.07 -4.90
N LEU A 296 0.78 3.76 -4.84
CA LEU A 296 -0.18 2.83 -4.20
C LEU A 296 -0.49 3.22 -2.74
N TRP A 297 0.53 3.66 -1.99
CA TRP A 297 0.34 4.16 -0.63
C TRP A 297 -0.42 5.50 -0.60
N ASP A 298 -0.12 6.41 -1.52
CA ASP A 298 -0.81 7.68 -1.63
C ASP A 298 -2.31 7.47 -1.88
N GLU A 299 -2.70 6.53 -2.75
CA GLU A 299 -4.11 6.18 -2.98
C GLU A 299 -4.78 5.49 -1.78
N ALA A 300 -4.04 4.67 -1.02
CA ALA A 300 -4.55 4.11 0.23
C ALA A 300 -4.82 5.21 1.28
N ARG A 301 -3.94 6.23 1.36
CA ARG A 301 -4.21 7.41 2.19
C ARG A 301 -5.42 8.18 1.70
N HIS A 302 -5.59 8.35 0.40
CA HIS A 302 -6.75 9.06 -0.12
C HIS A 302 -8.04 8.34 0.30
N ALA A 303 -8.08 7.00 0.23
CA ALA A 303 -9.20 6.22 0.78
C ALA A 303 -9.47 6.55 2.25
N MET A 304 -8.44 6.57 3.09
CA MET A 304 -8.57 6.93 4.51
C MET A 304 -8.96 8.42 4.73
N MET A 305 -8.54 9.34 3.87
CA MET A 305 -9.01 10.73 3.91
C MET A 305 -10.53 10.82 3.67
N GLY A 306 -11.06 10.01 2.74
CA GLY A 306 -12.50 9.89 2.52
C GLY A 306 -13.25 9.36 3.74
N GLU A 307 -12.70 8.33 4.40
CA GLU A 307 -13.23 7.80 5.67
C GLU A 307 -13.25 8.89 6.76
N VAL A 308 -12.14 9.61 6.97
CA VAL A 308 -12.07 10.71 7.94
C VAL A 308 -13.06 11.82 7.58
N GLY A 309 -13.28 12.09 6.29
CA GLY A 309 -14.28 13.02 5.81
C GLY A 309 -15.69 12.68 6.30
N PHE A 310 -16.13 11.42 6.13
CA PHE A 310 -17.43 10.97 6.65
C PHE A 310 -17.49 10.93 8.17
N ALA A 311 -16.41 10.46 8.82
CA ALA A 311 -16.32 10.43 10.28
C ALA A 311 -16.46 11.84 10.89
N SER A 312 -15.90 12.87 10.24
CA SER A 312 -16.02 14.27 10.68
C SER A 312 -17.46 14.81 10.65
N LEU A 313 -18.38 14.10 9.99
CA LEU A 313 -19.79 14.42 9.90
C LEU A 313 -20.67 13.47 10.71
N ASP A 314 -20.08 12.60 11.53
CA ASP A 314 -20.77 11.51 12.25
C ASP A 314 -21.56 10.57 11.31
N ILE A 315 -21.07 10.40 10.07
CA ILE A 315 -21.66 9.52 9.07
C ILE A 315 -20.90 8.18 9.11
N ASP A 316 -21.59 7.13 9.56
CA ASP A 316 -21.14 5.76 9.38
C ASP A 316 -21.21 5.39 7.89
N TRP A 317 -20.08 5.48 7.21
CA TRP A 317 -19.99 5.19 5.78
C TRP A 317 -20.31 3.73 5.47
N GLY A 318 -19.99 2.78 6.36
CA GLY A 318 -20.17 1.35 6.11
C GLY A 318 -21.64 0.93 5.99
N SER A 319 -22.55 1.64 6.68
CA SER A 319 -23.99 1.39 6.57
C SER A 319 -24.71 2.32 5.58
N LYS A 320 -24.11 3.46 5.22
CA LYS A 320 -24.79 4.54 4.48
C LYS A 320 -24.28 4.77 3.07
N VAL A 321 -23.04 4.39 2.78
CA VAL A 321 -22.36 4.69 1.51
C VAL A 321 -22.01 3.36 0.84
N MET A 322 -22.49 3.13 -0.38
CA MET A 322 -22.26 1.86 -1.07
C MET A 322 -20.96 1.91 -1.86
N ILE A 323 -19.83 1.76 -1.17
CA ILE A 323 -18.50 1.65 -1.78
C ILE A 323 -18.41 0.29 -2.48
N ASN A 324 -18.18 0.30 -3.79
CA ASN A 324 -18.08 -0.90 -4.62
C ASN A 324 -16.62 -1.26 -4.91
N PHE A 325 -16.38 -2.46 -5.44
CA PHE A 325 -15.06 -2.93 -5.90
C PHE A 325 -14.97 -3.16 -7.41
N THR A 326 -15.95 -2.64 -8.15
CA THR A 326 -16.24 -3.11 -9.50
C THR A 326 -15.16 -2.70 -10.48
N TRP A 327 -14.48 -1.58 -10.22
CA TRP A 327 -13.38 -1.12 -11.05
C TRP A 327 -12.15 -2.00 -10.87
N SER A 328 -11.71 -2.24 -9.62
CA SER A 328 -10.54 -3.12 -9.37
C SER A 328 -10.82 -4.55 -9.83
N LEU A 329 -12.04 -5.08 -9.62
CA LEU A 329 -12.47 -6.38 -10.10
C LEU A 329 -12.35 -6.49 -11.63
N ALA A 330 -12.94 -5.54 -12.36
CA ALA A 330 -13.00 -5.59 -13.81
C ALA A 330 -11.61 -5.44 -14.43
N LEU A 331 -10.77 -4.53 -13.92
CA LEU A 331 -9.41 -4.34 -14.41
C LEU A 331 -8.50 -5.55 -14.11
N ASN A 332 -8.56 -6.10 -12.90
CA ASN A 332 -7.70 -7.21 -12.51
C ASN A 332 -8.05 -8.52 -13.24
N THR A 333 -9.32 -8.71 -13.61
CA THR A 333 -9.79 -9.96 -14.25
C THR A 333 -9.83 -9.90 -15.78
N GLN A 334 -9.89 -8.72 -16.39
CA GLN A 334 -10.06 -8.56 -17.84
C GLN A 334 -8.81 -8.01 -18.54
N LEU A 335 -7.90 -7.32 -17.82
CA LEU A 335 -6.75 -6.65 -18.42
C LEU A 335 -5.40 -7.23 -17.99
N LYS A 336 -4.44 -7.19 -18.92
CA LYS A 336 -3.03 -7.48 -18.64
C LYS A 336 -2.39 -6.36 -17.80
N PRO A 337 -1.25 -6.61 -17.12
CA PRO A 337 -0.62 -5.60 -16.27
C PRO A 337 -0.27 -4.29 -16.99
N ILE A 338 0.19 -4.36 -18.25
CA ILE A 338 0.49 -3.15 -19.05
C ILE A 338 -0.78 -2.37 -19.43
N GLU A 339 -1.90 -3.07 -19.66
CA GLU A 339 -3.19 -2.45 -19.97
C GLU A 339 -3.77 -1.77 -18.73
N ARG A 340 -3.61 -2.37 -17.54
CA ARG A 340 -3.95 -1.75 -16.26
C ARG A 340 -3.16 -0.46 -16.01
N HIS A 341 -1.84 -0.50 -16.25
CA HIS A 341 -1.00 0.70 -16.15
C HIS A 341 -1.41 1.77 -17.17
N ALA A 342 -1.85 1.37 -18.37
CA ALA A 342 -2.37 2.29 -19.38
C ALA A 342 -3.66 2.99 -18.91
N VAL A 343 -4.58 2.26 -18.28
CA VAL A 343 -5.81 2.85 -17.71
C VAL A 343 -5.47 3.82 -16.58
N LEU A 344 -4.54 3.45 -15.69
CA LEU A 344 -4.06 4.33 -14.61
C LEU A 344 -3.52 5.65 -15.17
N TYR A 345 -2.58 5.57 -16.13
CA TYR A 345 -2.00 6.76 -16.77
C TYR A 345 -3.06 7.62 -17.47
N PHE A 346 -4.02 7.01 -18.16
CA PHE A 346 -5.11 7.74 -18.82
C PHE A 346 -5.93 8.56 -17.82
N ILE A 347 -6.29 7.97 -16.68
CA ILE A 347 -7.05 8.66 -15.62
C ILE A 347 -6.24 9.82 -15.05
N GLU A 348 -4.97 9.59 -14.69
CA GLU A 348 -4.07 10.64 -14.18
C GLU A 348 -4.00 11.85 -15.12
N GLN A 349 -3.86 11.62 -16.44
CA GLN A 349 -3.83 12.72 -17.41
C GLN A 349 -5.16 13.49 -17.47
N GLY A 350 -6.29 12.80 -17.26
CA GLY A 350 -7.62 13.43 -17.19
C GLY A 350 -7.83 14.32 -15.97
N LEU A 351 -7.05 14.13 -14.90
CA LEU A 351 -7.17 14.86 -13.63
C LEU A 351 -6.37 16.17 -13.59
N MET A 352 -5.40 16.37 -14.49
CA MET A 352 -4.50 17.52 -14.53
C MET A 352 -5.07 18.84 -15.09
N PRO A 353 -6.03 18.84 -16.04
CA PRO A 353 -6.67 20.07 -16.52
C PRO A 353 -7.34 20.89 -15.41
N LYS A 354 -7.67 22.16 -15.69
CA LYS A 354 -8.28 23.07 -14.69
C LYS A 354 -9.60 22.55 -14.11
N ASN A 355 -10.36 21.78 -14.89
CA ASN A 355 -11.60 21.14 -14.49
C ASN A 355 -11.38 19.76 -13.82
N GLY A 356 -10.15 19.39 -13.48
CA GLY A 356 -9.82 18.20 -12.68
C GLY A 356 -9.56 18.57 -11.22
N LYS A 357 -8.43 18.14 -10.66
CA LYS A 357 -8.11 18.26 -9.22
C LYS A 357 -8.11 19.71 -8.70
N ARG A 358 -7.70 20.67 -9.54
CA ARG A 358 -7.81 22.09 -9.21
C ARG A 358 -9.25 22.53 -8.93
N PHE A 359 -10.20 22.08 -9.75
CA PHE A 359 -11.62 22.41 -9.55
C PHE A 359 -12.13 21.80 -8.23
N GLU A 360 -11.76 20.55 -7.93
CA GLU A 360 -12.15 19.89 -6.68
C GLU A 360 -11.63 20.66 -5.45
N TRP A 361 -10.39 21.16 -5.52
CA TRP A 361 -9.82 22.04 -4.49
C TRP A 361 -10.53 23.41 -4.38
N GLU A 362 -10.89 24.04 -5.51
CA GLU A 362 -11.65 25.30 -5.53
C GLU A 362 -13.06 25.11 -4.93
N VAL A 363 -13.74 23.99 -5.24
CA VAL A 363 -15.03 23.61 -4.64
C VAL A 363 -14.87 23.36 -3.14
N ALA A 364 -13.80 22.67 -2.73
CA ALA A 364 -13.51 22.42 -1.33
C ALA A 364 -13.33 23.72 -0.53
N GLN A 365 -12.58 24.70 -1.06
CA GLN A 365 -12.47 26.01 -0.44
C GLN A 365 -13.81 26.75 -0.39
N ALA A 366 -14.56 26.74 -1.49
CA ALA A 366 -15.87 27.40 -1.55
C ALA A 366 -16.89 26.78 -0.58
N SER A 367 -16.74 25.48 -0.24
CA SER A 367 -17.55 24.79 0.75
C SER A 367 -17.28 25.23 2.19
N GLN A 368 -16.14 25.90 2.44
CA GLN A 368 -15.65 26.25 3.77
C GLN A 368 -15.43 25.04 4.69
N ASN A 369 -15.31 23.83 4.14
CA ASN A 369 -14.93 22.64 4.88
C ASN A 369 -13.38 22.55 4.94
N PRO A 370 -12.76 22.69 6.13
CA PRO A 370 -11.31 22.71 6.24
C PRO A 370 -10.67 21.35 5.92
N LEU A 371 -11.31 20.23 6.24
CA LEU A 371 -10.81 18.90 5.92
C LEU A 371 -10.87 18.65 4.41
N SER A 372 -11.99 18.99 3.78
CA SER A 372 -12.11 18.88 2.33
C SER A 372 -11.05 19.72 1.62
N THR A 373 -10.78 20.94 2.11
CA THR A 373 -9.75 21.81 1.51
C THR A 373 -8.36 21.18 1.64
N LEU A 374 -8.01 20.70 2.85
CA LEU A 374 -6.73 20.06 3.12
C LEU A 374 -6.54 18.78 2.30
N PHE A 375 -7.56 17.92 2.25
CA PHE A 375 -7.47 16.64 1.55
C PHE A 375 -7.31 16.84 0.04
N GLN A 376 -8.08 17.77 -0.56
CA GLN A 376 -7.93 18.05 -1.99
C GLN A 376 -6.61 18.73 -2.35
N ASP A 377 -6.01 19.50 -1.43
CA ASP A 377 -4.69 20.11 -1.64
C ASP A 377 -3.58 19.05 -1.70
N TYR A 378 -3.55 18.15 -0.71
CA TYR A 378 -2.57 17.05 -0.68
C TYR A 378 -2.78 16.04 -1.81
N ASP A 379 -4.04 15.63 -2.04
CA ASP A 379 -4.39 14.75 -3.15
C ASP A 379 -3.95 15.36 -4.49
N TRP A 380 -4.20 16.65 -4.74
CA TRP A 380 -3.70 17.29 -5.96
C TRP A 380 -2.17 17.30 -6.05
N ALA A 381 -1.46 17.53 -4.94
CA ALA A 381 0.00 17.47 -4.92
C ALA A 381 0.53 16.06 -5.24
N ASP A 382 -0.13 15.02 -4.72
CA ASP A 382 0.21 13.62 -4.97
C ASP A 382 -0.04 13.25 -6.45
N GLU A 383 -1.11 13.73 -7.07
CA GLU A 383 -1.37 13.47 -8.50
C GLU A 383 -0.32 14.07 -9.45
N VAL A 384 0.35 15.15 -9.04
CA VAL A 384 1.51 15.69 -9.78
C VAL A 384 2.68 14.71 -9.73
N LEU A 385 2.88 14.04 -8.59
CA LEU A 385 3.85 12.96 -8.45
C LEU A 385 3.43 11.76 -9.31
N HIS A 386 2.16 11.35 -9.26
CA HIS A 386 1.64 10.21 -10.04
C HIS A 386 1.85 10.41 -11.54
N ALA A 387 1.54 11.60 -12.06
CA ALA A 387 1.81 11.95 -13.46
C ALA A 387 3.31 11.88 -13.83
N ARG A 388 4.24 12.08 -12.87
CA ARG A 388 5.67 11.81 -13.10
C ARG A 388 5.97 10.32 -13.13
N VAL A 389 5.43 9.54 -12.19
CA VAL A 389 5.58 8.08 -12.12
C VAL A 389 5.12 7.44 -13.43
N GLY A 390 3.94 7.81 -13.94
CA GLY A 390 3.44 7.33 -15.23
C GLY A 390 4.33 7.71 -16.41
N ARG A 391 4.94 8.90 -16.41
CA ARG A 391 5.91 9.28 -17.46
C ARG A 391 7.19 8.41 -17.43
N ASP A 392 7.72 8.16 -16.25
CA ASP A 392 9.00 7.44 -16.09
C ASP A 392 8.84 5.93 -16.39
N TRP A 393 7.66 5.38 -16.10
CA TRP A 393 7.46 3.92 -16.08
C TRP A 393 6.51 3.36 -17.14
N TYR A 394 5.65 4.19 -17.73
CA TYR A 394 4.73 3.78 -18.80
C TYR A 394 5.03 4.51 -20.11
N LEU A 395 5.11 5.85 -20.08
CA LEU A 395 5.21 6.65 -21.31
C LEU A 395 6.47 6.34 -22.14
N LYS A 396 7.57 5.94 -21.51
CA LYS A 396 8.83 5.59 -22.20
C LYS A 396 8.69 4.47 -23.25
N ASP A 397 7.66 3.64 -23.14
CA ASP A 397 7.40 2.54 -24.06
C ASP A 397 6.51 2.98 -25.24
N PHE A 398 6.14 4.26 -25.32
CA PHE A 398 5.29 4.84 -26.36
C PHE A 398 5.99 5.95 -27.16
N PRO A 399 5.62 6.16 -28.43
CA PRO A 399 6.21 7.22 -29.26
C PRO A 399 5.94 8.63 -28.74
N ASN A 400 4.74 8.86 -28.17
CA ASN A 400 4.31 10.15 -27.64
C ASN A 400 3.16 9.99 -26.63
N ALA A 401 2.90 11.04 -25.87
CA ALA A 401 1.88 11.06 -24.82
C ALA A 401 0.45 10.84 -25.36
N SER A 402 0.13 11.39 -26.54
CA SER A 402 -1.21 11.25 -27.13
C SER A 402 -1.55 9.80 -27.45
N GLU A 403 -0.61 9.03 -27.98
CA GLU A 403 -0.79 7.60 -28.23
C GLU A 403 -0.94 6.79 -26.95
N ALA A 404 -0.15 7.11 -25.93
CA ALA A 404 -0.20 6.45 -24.63
C ALA A 404 -1.55 6.69 -23.93
N VAL A 405 -2.09 7.91 -24.01
CA VAL A 405 -3.43 8.28 -23.50
C VAL A 405 -4.52 7.56 -24.29
N ARG A 406 -4.46 7.57 -25.63
CA ARG A 406 -5.43 6.86 -26.48
C ARG A 406 -5.47 5.37 -26.16
N TYR A 407 -4.31 4.73 -25.99
CA TYR A 407 -4.25 3.31 -25.65
C TYR A 407 -4.89 3.01 -24.29
N GLY A 408 -4.70 3.88 -23.29
CA GLY A 408 -5.36 3.74 -21.99
C GLY A 408 -6.89 3.86 -22.08
N ASP A 409 -7.39 4.80 -22.88
CA ASP A 409 -8.84 4.96 -23.13
C ASP A 409 -9.43 3.71 -23.82
N GLU A 410 -8.73 3.19 -24.84
CA GLU A 410 -9.10 1.93 -25.51
C GLU A 410 -9.07 0.74 -24.55
N CYS A 411 -8.08 0.69 -23.65
CA CYS A 411 -8.01 -0.34 -22.63
C CYS A 411 -9.21 -0.29 -21.70
N TRP A 412 -9.54 0.89 -21.17
CA TRP A 412 -10.66 1.04 -20.25
C TRP A 412 -12.01 0.79 -20.93
N SER A 413 -12.17 1.20 -22.19
CA SER A 413 -13.42 1.02 -22.94
C SER A 413 -13.72 -0.44 -23.31
N ARG A 414 -12.71 -1.31 -23.34
CA ARG A 414 -12.91 -2.77 -23.52
C ARG A 414 -13.45 -3.47 -22.28
N VAL A 415 -13.32 -2.83 -21.11
CA VAL A 415 -13.72 -3.42 -19.83
C VAL A 415 -15.23 -3.41 -19.73
N LEU A 416 -15.82 -4.60 -19.66
CA LEU A 416 -17.27 -4.75 -19.54
C LEU A 416 -17.67 -4.55 -18.07
N MET A 417 -18.46 -3.51 -17.82
CA MET A 417 -19.08 -3.25 -16.52
C MET A 417 -20.44 -3.97 -16.47
N GLY A 418 -20.56 -4.96 -15.59
CA GLY A 418 -21.68 -5.89 -15.56
C GLY A 418 -22.98 -5.35 -14.97
N TRP A 419 -23.29 -4.05 -15.07
CA TRP A 419 -24.43 -3.39 -14.39
C TRP A 419 -25.73 -4.21 -14.46
N ALA A 420 -26.29 -4.43 -15.65
CA ALA A 420 -27.54 -5.16 -15.83
C ALA A 420 -27.42 -6.64 -15.42
N SER A 421 -26.24 -7.23 -15.62
CA SER A 421 -25.94 -8.61 -15.28
C SER A 421 -25.91 -8.83 -13.77
N TRP A 422 -25.25 -7.95 -13.00
CA TRP A 422 -25.20 -8.00 -11.54
C TRP A 422 -26.57 -7.81 -10.92
N ARG A 423 -27.40 -6.94 -11.49
CA ARG A 423 -28.81 -6.82 -11.08
C ARG A 423 -29.61 -8.09 -11.36
N THR A 424 -29.47 -8.66 -12.55
CA THR A 424 -30.17 -9.89 -12.95
C THR A 424 -29.76 -11.09 -12.10
N GLN A 425 -28.48 -11.17 -11.71
CA GLN A 425 -27.94 -12.19 -10.80
C GLN A 425 -28.34 -11.96 -9.34
N GLY A 426 -28.98 -10.83 -9.02
CA GLY A 426 -29.35 -10.49 -7.64
C GLY A 426 -28.18 -10.05 -6.75
N LEU A 427 -27.02 -9.70 -7.34
CA LEU A 427 -25.84 -9.26 -6.60
C LEU A 427 -25.99 -7.82 -6.06
N THR A 428 -26.84 -7.01 -6.69
CA THR A 428 -27.14 -5.64 -6.29
C THR A 428 -28.49 -5.19 -6.84
N GLN A 429 -29.09 -4.17 -6.22
CA GLN A 429 -30.21 -3.42 -6.79
C GLN A 429 -29.78 -2.04 -7.28
N HIS A 430 -28.48 -1.71 -7.21
CA HIS A 430 -27.93 -0.37 -7.43
C HIS A 430 -28.73 0.71 -6.69
N ARG A 431 -28.96 0.47 -5.39
CA ARG A 431 -29.70 1.38 -4.51
C ARG A 431 -29.08 2.78 -4.56
N ASN A 432 -29.92 3.79 -4.78
CA ASN A 432 -29.55 5.18 -4.57
C ASN A 432 -29.40 5.45 -3.06
N TRP A 433 -28.17 5.59 -2.59
CA TRP A 433 -27.83 5.83 -1.19
C TRP A 433 -27.73 7.32 -0.83
N TRP A 434 -27.78 8.21 -1.82
CA TRP A 434 -27.57 9.65 -1.63
C TRP A 434 -28.52 10.32 -0.63
N PRO A 435 -29.86 10.09 -0.67
CA PRO A 435 -30.78 10.81 0.20
C PRO A 435 -30.47 10.63 1.69
N GLU A 436 -30.09 9.42 2.10
CA GLU A 436 -29.78 9.10 3.50
C GLU A 436 -28.48 9.76 3.96
N VAL A 437 -27.46 9.80 3.11
CA VAL A 437 -26.18 10.45 3.41
C VAL A 437 -26.35 11.97 3.50
N TYR A 438 -27.06 12.56 2.54
CA TYR A 438 -27.31 14.00 2.54
C TYR A 438 -28.16 14.44 3.74
N GLN A 439 -29.20 13.69 4.11
CA GLN A 439 -29.98 13.96 5.32
C GLN A 439 -29.14 13.85 6.60
N ALA A 440 -28.28 12.85 6.71
CA ALA A 440 -27.37 12.70 7.84
C ALA A 440 -26.41 13.90 7.94
N ALA A 441 -25.84 14.33 6.81
CA ALA A 441 -24.96 15.50 6.75
C ALA A 441 -25.68 16.79 7.13
N CYS A 442 -26.91 17.01 6.63
CA CYS A 442 -27.72 18.18 6.95
C CYS A 442 -28.01 18.28 8.45
N LYS A 443 -28.28 17.15 9.10
CA LYS A 443 -28.45 17.09 10.56
C LYS A 443 -27.19 17.57 11.28
N THR A 444 -26.01 17.13 10.86
CA THR A 444 -24.73 17.56 11.44
C THR A 444 -24.44 19.05 11.16
N TRP A 445 -24.80 19.55 9.99
CA TRP A 445 -24.68 20.96 9.63
C TRP A 445 -25.73 21.87 10.28
N GLY A 446 -26.77 21.30 10.91
CA GLY A 446 -27.86 22.05 11.51
C GLY A 446 -28.75 22.78 10.50
N ILE A 447 -28.93 22.19 9.30
CA ILE A 447 -29.75 22.76 8.21
C ILE A 447 -30.86 21.80 7.80
N GLU A 448 -31.93 22.34 7.21
CA GLU A 448 -32.97 21.52 6.57
C GLU A 448 -32.49 21.02 5.20
N PRO A 449 -32.72 19.75 4.84
CA PRO A 449 -32.35 19.23 3.52
C PRO A 449 -33.09 19.94 2.40
N ASP A 450 -32.35 20.43 1.40
CA ASP A 450 -32.94 21.00 0.19
C ASP A 450 -33.61 19.89 -0.64
N PRO A 451 -34.92 20.01 -0.99
CA PRO A 451 -35.63 18.99 -1.75
C PRO A 451 -35.05 18.70 -3.14
N THR A 452 -34.47 19.70 -3.81
CA THR A 452 -33.86 19.55 -5.14
C THR A 452 -32.55 18.76 -5.03
N ILE A 453 -31.73 19.03 -4.00
CA ILE A 453 -30.50 18.28 -3.76
C ILE A 453 -30.82 16.85 -3.33
N LEU A 454 -31.82 16.68 -2.46
CA LEU A 454 -32.25 15.38 -1.95
C LEU A 454 -32.75 14.44 -3.06
N ALA A 455 -33.34 15.00 -4.12
CA ALA A 455 -33.92 14.25 -5.23
C ALA A 455 -32.90 13.70 -6.25
N TYR A 456 -31.59 13.92 -6.03
CA TYR A 456 -30.56 13.42 -6.96
C TYR A 456 -30.60 11.88 -7.10
N ASP A 457 -30.62 11.41 -8.35
CA ASP A 457 -30.87 10.01 -8.71
C ASP A 457 -30.02 9.47 -9.87
N LYS A 458 -28.99 10.22 -10.31
CA LYS A 458 -28.16 9.77 -11.44
C LYS A 458 -27.23 8.65 -11.03
N THR A 459 -27.05 7.70 -11.94
CA THR A 459 -26.28 6.46 -11.73
C THR A 459 -25.09 6.35 -12.69
N TYR A 460 -24.22 5.37 -12.49
CA TYR A 460 -23.15 5.04 -13.44
C TYR A 460 -23.61 4.10 -14.58
N GLU A 461 -24.91 3.88 -14.77
CA GLU A 461 -25.44 2.96 -15.79
C GLU A 461 -25.04 3.38 -17.20
N THR A 462 -25.09 4.68 -17.49
CA THR A 462 -24.86 5.22 -18.84
C THR A 462 -23.66 6.17 -18.93
N VAL A 463 -23.12 6.64 -17.80
CA VAL A 463 -22.03 7.62 -17.76
C VAL A 463 -20.92 7.11 -16.83
N ARG A 464 -19.68 7.08 -17.34
CA ARG A 464 -18.49 6.69 -16.58
C ARG A 464 -18.01 7.79 -15.62
N ALA A 465 -17.10 7.43 -14.72
CA ALA A 465 -16.46 8.36 -13.79
C ALA A 465 -15.64 9.47 -14.50
N ASP A 466 -15.19 9.25 -15.75
CA ASP A 466 -14.55 10.29 -16.58
C ASP A 466 -15.56 11.11 -17.41
N LEU A 467 -16.84 11.05 -17.06
CA LEU A 467 -17.96 11.78 -17.69
C LEU A 467 -18.21 11.44 -19.17
N LYS A 468 -17.64 10.35 -19.68
CA LYS A 468 -17.96 9.81 -21.01
C LYS A 468 -19.21 8.93 -20.97
N ASP A 469 -20.04 9.06 -22.00
CA ASP A 469 -21.15 8.14 -22.24
C ASP A 469 -20.64 6.73 -22.56
N LEU A 470 -21.27 5.72 -21.98
CA LEU A 470 -21.03 4.32 -22.30
C LEU A 470 -21.69 3.98 -23.63
N THR A 471 -20.89 3.82 -24.69
CA THR A 471 -21.38 3.33 -25.97
C THR A 471 -21.56 1.80 -25.91
N GLY A 472 -22.75 1.33 -25.54
CA GLY A 472 -23.11 -0.09 -25.57
C GLY A 472 -23.09 -0.77 -24.21
N SER A 473 -24.06 -0.48 -23.35
CA SER A 473 -24.45 -1.35 -22.23
C SER A 473 -25.27 -2.53 -22.80
N ALA A 474 -24.64 -3.68 -23.01
CA ALA A 474 -25.33 -4.94 -23.29
C ALA A 474 -25.55 -5.74 -22.01
#